data_AF-A0A0S8KGZ9-F1
#
_entry.id   AF-A0A0S8KGZ9-F1
#
_cell.length_a   1.000
_cell.length_b   1.000
_cell.length_c   1.000
_cell.angle_alpha   90.00
_cell.angle_beta   90.00
_cell.angle_gamma   90.00
#
_symmetry.space_group_name_H-M   'P 1'
#
loop_
_entity.id
_entity.type
_entity.pdbx_description
1 polymer ?
#
loop_
_entity_poly.entity_id
_entity_poly.type
_entity_poly.pdbx_seq_one_letter_code
_entity_poly.pdbx_strand_id
1 'polypeptide(L)'
;DRVTGLYTEQLYQKGLATYAVGLPQYLIEVPDNVPLQHALGEPLKCVATILRAAPPEFGDNVLVMGCGFMGLLVLSAVSGRSPGMIIAADIDEERLAIAKELGATVTLNPQQVDLVSEVKKLTHGHGTDVVFELTGDAEAVQLAAQTLRLHQARYVLGGWHGVPQRYNLRHWTHPGAIVLCPHPQFSLNPMDDLRRAMEALSRGVFPMDRLVTHRFKLDDIQAAFEMAEQGGVGYIKGIILPEVSR
;
A
#
# COMPACT_ATOMS: atom_id res chain seq x y z
N ASP A 1 -21.32 -2.62 -18.15
CA ASP A 1 -21.51 -3.77 -17.21
C ASP A 1 -20.36 -3.95 -16.22
N ARG A 2 -19.17 -3.39 -16.48
CA ARG A 2 -17.96 -3.62 -15.69
C ARG A 2 -17.65 -2.38 -14.88
N VAL A 3 -18.01 -2.38 -13.60
CA VAL A 3 -17.81 -1.25 -12.70
C VAL A 3 -17.04 -1.68 -11.47
N THR A 4 -16.24 -0.75 -10.94
CA THR A 4 -15.64 -0.84 -9.61
C THR A 4 -15.95 0.45 -8.85
N GLY A 5 -15.66 0.51 -7.56
CA GLY A 5 -16.03 1.68 -6.79
C GLY A 5 -15.79 1.59 -5.29
N LEU A 6 -16.34 2.57 -4.61
CA LEU A 6 -16.38 2.67 -3.16
C LEU A 6 -17.79 2.31 -2.69
N TYR A 7 -17.98 1.08 -2.24
CA TYR A 7 -19.28 0.66 -1.69
C TYR A 7 -19.39 1.08 -0.23
N THR A 8 -19.28 2.37 0.11
CA THR A 8 -19.22 2.81 1.52
C THR A 8 -20.15 3.98 1.87
N GLU A 9 -21.14 3.68 2.71
CA GLU A 9 -21.35 4.36 4.01
C GLU A 9 -21.75 3.36 5.12
N GLN A 10 -22.28 2.16 4.79
CA GLN A 10 -22.65 1.12 5.78
C GLN A 10 -22.48 -0.33 5.24
N LEU A 11 -21.57 -0.54 4.29
CA LEU A 11 -21.70 -1.59 3.27
C LEU A 11 -20.53 -2.58 3.16
N TYR A 12 -19.59 -2.62 4.12
CA TYR A 12 -18.56 -3.67 4.17
C TYR A 12 -19.15 -5.10 4.12
N GLN A 13 -20.43 -5.25 4.49
CA GLN A 13 -21.14 -6.53 4.51
C GLN A 13 -21.84 -6.92 3.19
N LYS A 14 -21.84 -6.08 2.13
CA LYS A 14 -22.58 -6.39 0.89
C LYS A 14 -21.71 -6.85 -0.30
N GLY A 15 -20.38 -6.83 -0.19
CA GLY A 15 -19.49 -7.27 -1.27
C GLY A 15 -19.36 -8.79 -1.40
N LEU A 16 -19.72 -9.54 -0.35
CA LEU A 16 -19.67 -10.99 -0.29
C LEU A 16 -20.99 -11.60 -0.82
N ALA A 17 -21.29 -11.30 -2.08
CA ALA A 17 -22.55 -11.67 -2.72
C ALA A 17 -22.38 -11.78 -4.24
N THR A 18 -23.33 -12.43 -4.90
CA THR A 18 -23.41 -12.48 -6.37
C THR A 18 -23.91 -11.17 -6.99
N TYR A 19 -24.63 -10.35 -6.21
CA TYR A 19 -25.12 -9.04 -6.62
C TYR A 19 -24.96 -8.03 -5.49
N ALA A 20 -24.59 -6.80 -5.84
CA ALA A 20 -24.53 -5.66 -4.93
C ALA A 20 -25.13 -4.42 -5.59
N VAL A 21 -25.83 -3.60 -4.80
CA VAL A 21 -26.35 -2.29 -5.24
C VAL A 21 -25.33 -1.23 -4.88
N GLY A 22 -24.79 -0.55 -5.89
CA GLY A 22 -23.92 0.62 -5.73
C GLY A 22 -24.63 1.90 -6.12
N LEU A 23 -24.29 3.02 -5.47
CA LEU A 23 -24.76 4.34 -5.89
C LEU A 23 -23.89 4.84 -7.04
N PRO A 24 -24.46 5.33 -8.16
CA PRO A 24 -23.69 5.71 -9.34
C PRO A 24 -22.54 6.69 -9.07
N GLN A 25 -22.72 7.62 -8.12
CA GLN A 25 -21.70 8.60 -7.73
C GLN A 25 -20.44 7.99 -7.07
N TYR A 26 -20.51 6.73 -6.64
CA TYR A 26 -19.39 6.00 -6.03
C TYR A 26 -18.84 4.88 -6.92
N LEU A 27 -19.26 4.84 -8.18
CA LEU A 27 -18.84 3.86 -9.15
C LEU A 27 -18.05 4.51 -10.28
N ILE A 28 -17.13 3.75 -10.85
CA ILE A 28 -16.41 4.10 -12.07
C ILE A 28 -16.38 2.89 -13.00
N GLU A 29 -16.42 3.15 -14.30
CA GLU A 29 -16.24 2.11 -15.30
C GLU A 29 -14.82 1.56 -15.27
N VAL A 30 -14.70 0.24 -15.42
CA VAL A 30 -13.40 -0.42 -15.56
C VAL A 30 -13.02 -0.42 -17.04
N PRO A 31 -11.87 0.17 -17.43
CA PRO A 31 -11.42 0.19 -18.81
C PRO A 31 -11.32 -1.21 -19.41
N ASP A 32 -11.57 -1.34 -20.71
CA ASP A 32 -11.60 -2.64 -21.39
C ASP A 32 -10.28 -3.42 -21.28
N ASN A 33 -9.15 -2.69 -21.26
CA ASN A 33 -7.82 -3.27 -21.14
C ASN A 33 -7.44 -3.71 -19.71
N VAL A 34 -8.27 -3.43 -18.70
CA VAL A 34 -8.03 -3.84 -17.31
C VAL A 34 -8.90 -5.05 -16.99
N PRO A 35 -8.36 -6.23 -16.62
CA PRO A 35 -9.18 -7.34 -16.14
C PRO A 35 -10.00 -6.94 -14.90
N LEU A 36 -11.27 -7.34 -14.83
CA LEU A 36 -12.18 -6.90 -13.75
C LEU A 36 -11.66 -7.29 -12.36
N GLN A 37 -11.07 -8.48 -12.24
CA GLN A 37 -10.45 -8.98 -11.01
C GLN A 37 -9.26 -8.14 -10.50
N HIS A 38 -8.71 -7.24 -11.31
CA HIS A 38 -7.63 -6.33 -10.93
C HIS A 38 -8.13 -4.95 -10.51
N ALA A 39 -9.38 -4.62 -10.81
CA ALA A 39 -9.98 -3.33 -10.50
C ALA A 39 -10.48 -3.26 -9.05
N LEU A 40 -9.58 -3.42 -8.08
CA LEU A 40 -9.90 -3.37 -6.66
C LEU A 40 -10.09 -1.93 -6.19
N GLY A 41 -11.32 -1.41 -6.28
CA GLY A 41 -11.62 0.02 -6.16
C GLY A 41 -11.13 0.67 -4.87
N GLU A 42 -11.56 0.17 -3.71
CA GLU A 42 -11.17 0.74 -2.41
C GLU A 42 -9.65 0.83 -2.20
N PRO A 43 -8.85 -0.25 -2.36
CA PRO A 43 -7.42 -0.15 -2.12
C PRO A 43 -6.69 0.68 -3.19
N LEU A 44 -7.17 0.66 -4.44
CA LEU A 44 -6.63 1.53 -5.50
C LEU A 44 -6.87 3.02 -5.19
N LYS A 45 -8.06 3.36 -4.69
CA LYS A 45 -8.33 4.72 -4.21
C LYS A 45 -7.38 5.09 -3.08
N CYS A 46 -7.22 4.21 -2.09
CA CYS A 46 -6.36 4.47 -0.93
C CYS A 46 -4.89 4.65 -1.31
N VAL A 47 -4.36 3.87 -2.26
CA VAL A 47 -2.97 4.08 -2.71
C VAL A 47 -2.81 5.45 -3.39
N ALA A 48 -3.80 5.91 -4.16
CA ALA A 48 -3.75 7.26 -4.72
C ALA A 48 -3.80 8.34 -3.64
N THR A 49 -4.63 8.20 -2.61
CA THR A 49 -4.67 9.12 -1.46
C THR A 49 -3.31 9.18 -0.76
N ILE A 50 -2.68 8.02 -0.49
CA ILE A 50 -1.35 7.91 0.13
C ILE A 50 -0.29 8.63 -0.72
N LEU A 51 -0.21 8.34 -2.02
CA LEU A 51 0.79 8.92 -2.94
C LEU A 51 0.61 10.42 -3.17
N ARG A 52 -0.60 10.94 -2.98
CA ARG A 52 -0.93 12.37 -3.11
C ARG A 52 -0.69 13.14 -1.82
N ALA A 53 -0.73 12.48 -0.67
CA ALA A 53 -0.43 13.10 0.62
C ALA A 53 1.06 13.47 0.74
N ALA A 54 1.96 12.62 0.25
CA ALA A 54 3.40 12.87 0.23
C ALA A 54 4.02 12.42 -1.10
N PRO A 55 3.87 13.20 -2.18
CA PRO A 55 4.49 12.84 -3.46
C PRO A 55 6.02 12.92 -3.35
N PRO A 56 6.77 11.84 -3.59
CA PRO A 56 8.22 11.93 -3.62
C PRO A 56 8.68 12.92 -4.69
N GLU A 57 9.70 13.69 -4.36
CA GLU A 57 10.37 14.61 -5.27
C GLU A 57 11.50 13.90 -6.02
N PHE A 58 11.95 14.52 -7.12
CA PHE A 58 13.09 14.02 -7.87
C PHE A 58 14.33 13.96 -6.96
N GLY A 59 14.95 12.79 -6.88
CA GLY A 59 16.13 12.58 -6.04
C GLY A 59 15.85 12.21 -4.57
N ASP A 60 14.59 12.15 -4.13
CA ASP A 60 14.26 11.74 -2.76
C ASP A 60 14.72 10.30 -2.46
N ASN A 61 15.22 10.08 -1.23
CA ASN A 61 15.40 8.75 -0.67
C ASN A 61 14.09 8.30 -0.02
N VAL A 62 13.45 7.29 -0.60
CA VAL A 62 12.15 6.79 -0.16
C VAL A 62 12.33 5.46 0.57
N LEU A 63 11.77 5.34 1.77
CA LEU A 63 11.58 4.06 2.45
C LEU A 63 10.13 3.62 2.32
N VAL A 64 9.91 2.41 1.82
CA VAL A 64 8.64 1.69 1.91
C VAL A 64 8.79 0.63 2.99
N MET A 65 8.19 0.88 4.15
CA MET A 65 8.16 -0.04 5.29
C MET A 65 6.88 -0.89 5.21
N GLY A 66 7.04 -2.19 4.97
CA GLY A 66 5.97 -3.14 4.66
C GLY A 66 5.79 -3.29 3.15
N CYS A 67 6.08 -4.48 2.63
CA CYS A 67 5.96 -4.91 1.24
C CYS A 67 4.76 -5.84 1.02
N GLY A 68 3.69 -5.65 1.80
CA GLY A 68 2.38 -6.24 1.51
C GLY A 68 1.69 -5.60 0.29
N PHE A 69 0.41 -5.91 0.08
CA PHE A 69 -0.34 -5.42 -1.09
C PHE A 69 -0.26 -3.89 -1.28
N MET A 70 -0.52 -3.10 -0.22
CA MET A 70 -0.44 -1.64 -0.29
C MET A 70 1.00 -1.14 -0.52
N GLY A 71 1.97 -1.75 0.15
CA GLY A 71 3.40 -1.46 0.00
C GLY A 71 3.89 -1.60 -1.44
N LEU A 72 3.59 -2.73 -2.06
CA LEU A 72 4.01 -3.02 -3.43
C LEU A 72 3.29 -2.13 -4.44
N LEU A 73 2.04 -1.71 -4.19
CA LEU A 73 1.37 -0.70 -5.03
C LEU A 73 2.04 0.67 -4.91
N VAL A 74 2.34 1.13 -3.69
CA VAL A 74 3.07 2.39 -3.47
C VAL A 74 4.42 2.35 -4.16
N LEU A 75 5.19 1.28 -3.94
CA LEU A 75 6.52 1.10 -4.52
C LEU A 75 6.49 1.14 -6.04
N SER A 76 5.53 0.44 -6.67
CA SER A 76 5.37 0.42 -8.13
C SER A 76 5.05 1.81 -8.71
N ALA A 77 4.27 2.63 -7.99
CA ALA A 77 3.99 4.00 -8.42
C ALA A 77 5.18 4.95 -8.19
N VAL A 78 5.94 4.75 -7.11
CA VAL A 78 7.10 5.57 -6.76
C VAL A 78 8.28 5.29 -7.71
N SER A 79 8.47 4.04 -8.15
CA SER A 79 9.56 3.69 -9.09
C SER A 79 9.50 4.46 -10.41
N GLY A 80 8.30 4.88 -10.84
CA GLY A 80 8.12 5.73 -12.01
C GLY A 80 8.38 7.23 -11.80
N ARG A 81 8.81 7.68 -10.61
CA ARG A 81 8.98 9.11 -10.27
C ARG A 81 10.43 9.59 -10.16
N SER A 82 11.39 8.77 -10.56
CA SER A 82 12.84 9.07 -10.45
C SER A 82 13.29 9.50 -9.05
N PRO A 83 12.95 8.72 -7.99
CA PRO A 83 13.56 8.92 -6.68
C PRO A 83 15.07 8.67 -6.76
N GLY A 84 15.83 9.23 -5.82
CA GLY A 84 17.26 8.97 -5.71
C GLY A 84 17.52 7.52 -5.29
N MET A 85 16.71 7.02 -4.36
CA MET A 85 16.75 5.62 -3.92
C MET A 85 15.38 5.17 -3.42
N ILE A 86 15.02 3.92 -3.71
CA ILE A 86 13.88 3.24 -3.06
C ILE A 86 14.43 2.12 -2.19
N ILE A 87 14.23 2.23 -0.89
CA ILE A 87 14.56 1.22 0.10
C ILE A 87 13.25 0.52 0.47
N ALA A 88 13.17 -0.78 0.23
CA ALA A 88 12.05 -1.61 0.64
C ALA A 88 12.43 -2.39 1.90
N ALA A 89 11.59 -2.34 2.93
CA ALA A 89 11.79 -3.09 4.16
C ALA A 89 10.59 -3.98 4.47
N ASP A 90 10.84 -5.26 4.71
CA ASP A 90 9.85 -6.25 5.12
C ASP A 90 10.58 -7.41 5.80
N ILE A 91 9.88 -8.18 6.64
CA ILE A 91 10.42 -9.38 7.27
C ILE A 91 10.35 -10.60 6.33
N ASP A 92 9.49 -10.54 5.33
CA ASP A 92 9.25 -11.59 4.34
C ASP A 92 10.16 -11.39 3.11
N GLU A 93 11.09 -12.33 2.91
CA GLU A 93 12.05 -12.31 1.81
C GLU A 93 11.40 -12.47 0.43
N GLU A 94 10.26 -13.17 0.31
CA GLU A 94 9.55 -13.31 -0.96
C GLU A 94 8.95 -11.97 -1.38
N ARG A 95 8.40 -11.23 -0.41
CA ARG A 95 7.89 -9.86 -0.65
C ARG A 95 9.00 -8.89 -0.99
N LEU A 96 10.17 -9.01 -0.35
CA LEU A 96 11.35 -8.23 -0.71
C LEU A 96 11.83 -8.54 -2.14
N ALA A 97 11.84 -9.82 -2.55
CA ALA A 97 12.19 -10.19 -3.92
C ALA A 97 11.24 -9.55 -4.94
N ILE A 98 9.93 -9.55 -4.67
CA ILE A 98 8.95 -8.86 -5.52
C ILE A 98 9.21 -7.35 -5.52
N ALA A 99 9.43 -6.73 -4.35
CA ALA A 99 9.75 -5.30 -4.27
C ALA A 99 10.98 -4.93 -5.11
N LYS A 100 12.01 -5.79 -5.11
CA LYS A 100 13.21 -5.61 -5.94
C LYS A 100 12.89 -5.56 -7.43
N GLU A 101 12.06 -6.49 -7.89
CA GLU A 101 11.64 -6.54 -9.29
C GLU A 101 10.73 -5.37 -9.69
N LEU A 102 9.99 -4.79 -8.74
CA LEU A 102 9.11 -3.65 -8.96
C LEU A 102 9.80 -2.28 -8.88
N GLY A 103 11.13 -2.28 -8.65
CA GLY A 103 11.96 -1.09 -8.73
C GLY A 103 12.61 -0.66 -7.42
N ALA A 104 12.56 -1.48 -6.35
CA ALA A 104 13.36 -1.19 -5.17
C ALA A 104 14.85 -1.15 -5.54
N THR A 105 15.53 -0.08 -5.14
CA THR A 105 16.99 0.02 -5.30
C THR A 105 17.68 -0.92 -4.31
N VAL A 106 17.18 -1.00 -3.07
CA VAL A 106 17.68 -1.87 -2.02
C VAL A 106 16.52 -2.51 -1.26
N THR A 107 16.69 -3.74 -0.84
CA THR A 107 15.76 -4.48 0.03
C THR A 107 16.47 -4.81 1.33
N LEU A 108 15.82 -4.57 2.47
CA LEU A 108 16.39 -4.80 3.80
C LEU A 108 15.40 -5.58 4.66
N ASN A 109 15.84 -6.68 5.26
CA ASN A 109 15.06 -7.40 6.25
C ASN A 109 15.45 -6.93 7.67
N PRO A 110 14.57 -6.21 8.39
CA PRO A 110 14.89 -5.69 9.72
C PRO A 110 15.19 -6.76 10.78
N GLN A 111 14.86 -8.03 10.53
CA GLN A 111 15.23 -9.15 11.41
C GLN A 111 16.67 -9.63 11.19
N GLN A 112 17.27 -9.29 10.05
CA GLN A 112 18.61 -9.74 9.66
C GLN A 112 19.66 -8.63 9.72
N VAL A 113 19.23 -7.37 9.57
CA VAL A 113 20.13 -6.21 9.57
C VAL A 113 19.59 -5.09 10.47
N ASP A 114 20.50 -4.25 10.97
CA ASP A 114 20.13 -2.97 11.57
C ASP A 114 19.66 -2.02 10.47
N LEU A 115 18.34 -1.89 10.33
CA LEU A 115 17.70 -1.06 9.31
C LEU A 115 18.20 0.40 9.39
N VAL A 116 18.33 0.97 10.58
CA VAL A 116 18.69 2.39 10.74
C VAL A 116 20.13 2.62 10.31
N SER A 117 21.02 1.73 10.71
CA SER A 117 22.43 1.77 10.32
C SER A 117 22.60 1.63 8.80
N GLU A 118 21.95 0.64 8.18
CA GLU A 118 22.05 0.42 6.74
C GLU A 118 21.43 1.58 5.94
N VAL A 119 20.28 2.10 6.34
CA VAL A 119 19.68 3.28 5.68
C VAL A 119 20.62 4.48 5.75
N LYS A 120 21.22 4.76 6.91
CA LYS A 120 22.19 5.86 7.04
C LYS A 120 23.41 5.64 6.16
N LYS A 121 23.94 4.42 6.10
CA LYS A 121 25.07 4.09 5.23
C LYS A 121 24.75 4.29 3.74
N LEU A 122 23.60 3.80 3.29
CA LEU A 122 23.11 3.92 1.91
C LEU A 122 22.86 5.37 1.50
N THR A 123 22.43 6.20 2.45
CA THR A 123 22.08 7.61 2.24
C THR A 123 23.21 8.56 2.66
N HIS A 124 24.44 8.06 2.90
CA HIS A 124 25.59 8.86 3.32
C HIS A 124 25.33 9.73 4.56
N GLY A 125 24.55 9.21 5.51
CA GLY A 125 24.16 9.87 6.75
C GLY A 125 22.96 10.80 6.63
N HIS A 126 22.42 10.99 5.42
CA HIS A 126 21.29 11.89 5.18
C HIS A 126 19.99 11.38 5.82
N GLY A 127 19.68 10.09 5.65
CA GLY A 127 18.39 9.51 6.01
C GLY A 127 17.35 9.62 4.89
N THR A 128 16.11 9.23 5.20
CA THR A 128 15.00 9.16 4.25
C THR A 128 14.25 10.48 4.17
N ASP A 129 13.97 10.92 2.95
CA ASP A 129 13.15 12.09 2.63
C ASP A 129 11.66 11.81 2.82
N VAL A 130 11.22 10.60 2.42
CA VAL A 130 9.84 10.14 2.54
C VAL A 130 9.82 8.72 3.07
N VAL A 131 8.99 8.47 4.07
CA VAL A 131 8.68 7.13 4.57
C VAL A 131 7.22 6.84 4.29
N PHE A 132 6.95 5.71 3.64
CA PHE A 132 5.63 5.10 3.58
C PHE A 132 5.60 3.91 4.53
N GLU A 133 4.95 4.07 5.68
CA GLU A 133 4.70 2.99 6.63
C GLU A 133 3.33 2.35 6.34
N LEU A 134 3.35 1.05 6.03
CA LEU A 134 2.21 0.31 5.48
C LEU A 134 2.04 -1.07 6.14
N THR A 135 2.63 -1.27 7.31
CA THR A 135 2.54 -2.50 8.11
C THR A 135 1.41 -2.47 9.12
N GLY A 136 1.13 -1.30 9.73
CA GLY A 136 0.23 -1.19 10.88
C GLY A 136 0.82 -1.76 12.17
N ASP A 137 2.11 -2.10 12.18
CA ASP A 137 2.85 -2.61 13.34
C ASP A 137 3.56 -1.48 14.10
N ALA A 138 3.51 -1.54 15.44
CA ALA A 138 4.03 -0.46 16.27
C ALA A 138 5.56 -0.39 16.30
N GLU A 139 6.25 -1.52 16.17
CA GLU A 139 7.72 -1.58 16.13
C GLU A 139 8.22 -1.05 14.78
N ALA A 140 7.61 -1.50 13.68
CA ALA A 140 7.90 -1.00 12.34
C ALA A 140 7.71 0.51 12.23
N VAL A 141 6.64 1.07 12.83
CA VAL A 141 6.42 2.52 12.88
C VAL A 141 7.58 3.27 13.55
N GLN A 142 8.04 2.80 14.71
CA GLN A 142 9.15 3.46 15.42
C GLN A 142 10.48 3.27 14.70
N LEU A 143 10.71 2.10 14.12
CA LEU A 143 11.93 1.80 13.40
C LEU A 143 12.05 2.65 12.13
N ALA A 144 10.96 2.79 11.36
CA ALA A 144 10.95 3.61 10.17
C ALA A 144 11.18 5.10 10.52
N ALA A 145 10.60 5.60 11.61
CA ALA A 145 10.79 6.99 12.04
C ALA A 145 12.25 7.33 12.39
N GLN A 146 13.03 6.35 12.85
CA GLN A 146 14.46 6.52 13.13
C GLN A 146 15.33 6.72 11.90
N THR A 147 14.79 6.44 10.70
CA THR A 147 15.51 6.58 9.42
C THR A 147 15.36 7.96 8.81
N LEU A 148 14.45 8.79 9.33
CA LEU A 148 14.14 10.11 8.80
C LEU A 148 15.36 11.03 8.79
N ARG A 149 15.52 11.76 7.69
CA ARG A 149 16.45 12.89 7.63
C ARG A 149 15.98 14.04 8.52
N LEU A 150 16.90 14.96 8.82
CA LEU A 150 16.55 16.22 9.46
C LEU A 150 15.77 17.13 8.48
N HIS A 151 14.89 17.96 9.05
CA HIS A 151 14.17 19.08 8.43
C HIS A 151 13.05 18.71 7.46
N GLN A 152 11.85 18.43 7.97
CA GLN A 152 10.64 18.24 7.14
C GLN A 152 10.67 16.96 6.29
N ALA A 153 11.36 15.91 6.73
CA ALA A 153 11.11 14.57 6.21
C ALA A 153 9.62 14.22 6.37
N ARG A 154 9.03 13.56 5.38
CA ARG A 154 7.60 13.25 5.35
C ARG A 154 7.39 11.80 5.79
N TYR A 155 6.68 11.63 6.89
CA TYR A 155 6.33 10.33 7.43
C TYR A 155 4.87 10.04 7.17
N VAL A 156 4.60 9.10 6.26
CA VAL A 156 3.25 8.67 5.90
C VAL A 156 2.88 7.45 6.72
N LEU A 157 1.97 7.64 7.68
CA LEU A 157 1.36 6.59 8.46
C LEU A 157 0.13 6.06 7.70
N GLY A 158 0.35 5.05 6.85
CA GLY A 158 -0.70 4.43 6.03
C GLY A 158 -1.20 3.10 6.59
N GLY A 159 -0.44 2.46 7.48
CA GLY A 159 -0.84 1.25 8.19
C GLY A 159 -2.03 1.46 9.12
N TRP A 160 -2.92 0.48 9.22
CA TRP A 160 -4.09 0.56 10.10
C TRP A 160 -3.75 0.12 11.53
N HIS A 161 -4.08 0.94 12.53
CA HIS A 161 -3.85 0.64 13.94
C HIS A 161 -5.19 0.57 14.71
N GLY A 162 -5.64 -0.65 15.00
CA GLY A 162 -6.95 -0.89 15.65
C GLY A 162 -6.96 -0.81 17.17
N VAL A 163 -5.80 -0.72 17.82
CA VAL A 163 -5.66 -0.73 19.29
C VAL A 163 -4.64 0.32 19.74
N PRO A 164 -4.71 0.82 20.99
CA PRO A 164 -3.72 1.75 21.52
C PRO A 164 -2.30 1.16 21.51
N GLN A 165 -1.34 1.98 21.09
CA GLN A 165 0.09 1.64 21.01
C GLN A 165 0.94 2.74 21.68
N ARG A 166 2.18 2.42 22.06
CA ARG A 166 3.12 3.38 22.66
C ARG A 166 4.27 3.67 21.69
N TYR A 167 4.54 4.96 21.48
CA TYR A 167 5.57 5.43 20.57
C TYR A 167 6.53 6.41 21.26
N ASN A 168 7.83 6.29 20.98
CA ASN A 168 8.81 7.30 21.35
C ASN A 168 8.77 8.48 20.37
N LEU A 169 7.99 9.51 20.70
CA LEU A 169 7.78 10.68 19.84
C LEU A 169 9.06 11.44 19.46
N ARG A 170 10.16 11.24 20.19
CA ARG A 170 11.47 11.84 19.86
C ARG A 170 11.91 11.52 18.43
N HIS A 171 11.54 10.35 17.90
CA HIS A 171 11.90 9.95 16.54
C HIS A 171 11.28 10.83 15.45
N TRP A 172 10.19 11.56 15.74
CA TRP A 172 9.59 12.53 14.82
C TRP A 172 9.90 13.98 15.20
N THR A 173 9.87 14.29 16.51
CA THR A 173 10.06 15.66 16.99
C THR A 173 11.50 16.14 16.83
N HIS A 174 12.50 15.26 16.99
CA HIS A 174 13.90 15.63 16.80
C HIS A 174 14.25 15.98 15.35
N PRO A 175 13.91 15.17 14.33
CA PRO A 175 14.16 15.55 12.93
C PRO A 175 13.23 16.66 12.41
N GLY A 176 12.17 17.03 13.14
CA GLY A 176 11.18 17.99 12.68
C GLY A 176 10.37 17.44 11.52
N ALA A 177 9.88 16.20 11.66
CA ALA A 177 9.15 15.48 10.62
C ALA A 177 7.72 16.04 10.41
N ILE A 178 7.23 15.93 9.17
CA ILE A 178 5.82 16.12 8.84
C ILE A 178 5.15 14.76 8.86
N VAL A 179 4.24 14.55 9.82
CA VAL A 179 3.49 13.28 9.96
C VAL A 179 2.14 13.42 9.25
N LEU A 180 1.88 12.51 8.31
CA LEU A 180 0.66 12.46 7.50
C LEU A 180 -0.06 11.14 7.73
N CYS A 181 -1.38 11.18 7.93
CA CYS A 181 -2.21 9.99 8.15
C CYS A 181 -3.25 9.83 7.03
N PRO A 182 -2.85 9.47 5.79
CA PRO A 182 -3.74 9.44 4.63
C PRO A 182 -4.63 8.18 4.58
N HIS A 183 -5.46 8.00 5.60
CA HIS A 183 -6.55 7.02 5.63
C HIS A 183 -7.74 7.45 4.77
N PRO A 184 -8.79 6.62 4.58
CA PRO A 184 -9.87 6.92 3.65
C PRO A 184 -10.48 8.33 3.76
N GLN A 185 -10.58 8.89 4.97
CA GLN A 185 -11.15 10.21 5.26
C GLN A 185 -10.21 11.38 4.96
N PHE A 186 -8.92 11.13 4.73
CA PHE A 186 -7.95 12.16 4.34
C PHE A 186 -8.21 12.69 2.94
N SER A 187 -8.77 11.87 2.07
CA SER A 187 -9.09 12.25 0.70
C SER A 187 -10.19 13.31 0.63
N LEU A 188 -9.88 14.46 0.05
CA LEU A 188 -10.86 15.51 -0.24
C LEU A 188 -11.82 15.15 -1.39
N ASN A 189 -11.40 14.26 -2.29
CA ASN A 189 -12.22 13.79 -3.41
C ASN A 189 -11.92 12.32 -3.72
N PRO A 190 -12.60 11.39 -3.03
CA PRO A 190 -12.31 9.96 -3.15
C PRO A 190 -12.50 9.41 -4.57
N MET A 191 -13.42 9.99 -5.33
CA MET A 191 -13.68 9.55 -6.70
C MET A 191 -12.62 10.04 -7.69
N ASP A 192 -12.03 11.23 -7.48
CA ASP A 192 -10.85 11.65 -8.28
C ASP A 192 -9.62 10.79 -7.94
N ASP A 193 -9.42 10.45 -6.67
CA ASP A 193 -8.35 9.53 -6.27
C ASP A 193 -8.51 8.16 -6.91
N LEU A 194 -9.73 7.58 -6.88
CA LEU A 194 -10.03 6.33 -7.57
C LEU A 194 -9.83 6.43 -9.09
N ARG A 195 -10.31 7.51 -9.71
CA ARG A 195 -10.16 7.73 -11.16
C ARG A 195 -8.68 7.73 -11.56
N ARG A 196 -7.82 8.42 -10.81
CA ARG A 196 -6.37 8.45 -11.04
C ARG A 196 -5.72 7.09 -10.85
N ALA A 197 -6.14 6.35 -9.82
CA ALA A 197 -5.64 5.01 -9.59
C ALA A 197 -6.02 4.03 -10.71
N MET A 198 -7.25 4.13 -11.23
CA MET A 198 -7.71 3.33 -12.38
C MET A 198 -6.96 3.69 -13.66
N GLU A 199 -6.65 4.97 -13.87
CA GLU A 199 -5.81 5.43 -14.99
C GLU A 199 -4.39 4.85 -14.90
N ALA A 200 -3.78 4.87 -13.71
CA ALA A 200 -2.47 4.24 -13.46
C ALA A 200 -2.52 2.71 -13.68
N LEU A 201 -3.57 2.05 -13.20
CA LEU A 201 -3.79 0.61 -13.42
C LEU A 201 -3.88 0.28 -14.91
N SER A 202 -4.68 1.03 -15.68
CA SER A 202 -4.84 0.84 -17.13
C SER A 202 -3.53 1.03 -17.89
N ARG A 203 -2.63 1.86 -17.37
CA ARG A 203 -1.27 2.04 -17.92
C ARG A 203 -0.26 0.98 -17.48
N GLY A 204 -0.67 0.00 -16.67
CA GLY A 204 0.20 -1.06 -16.18
C GLY A 204 1.14 -0.65 -15.05
N VAL A 205 0.88 0.47 -14.35
CA VAL A 205 1.69 0.91 -13.20
C VAL A 205 1.60 -0.10 -12.06
N PHE A 206 0.43 -0.72 -11.87
CA PHE A 206 0.20 -1.68 -10.79
C PHE A 206 0.23 -3.12 -11.33
N PRO A 207 1.17 -3.97 -10.86
CA PRO A 207 1.36 -5.34 -11.35
C PRO A 207 0.34 -6.30 -10.72
N MET A 208 -0.96 -6.06 -10.95
CA MET A 208 -2.04 -6.76 -10.26
C MET A 208 -2.03 -8.29 -10.46
N ASP A 209 -1.54 -8.77 -11.60
CA ASP A 209 -1.36 -10.21 -11.85
C ASP A 209 -0.45 -10.89 -10.80
N ARG A 210 0.55 -10.15 -10.31
CA ARG A 210 1.49 -10.63 -9.29
C ARG A 210 0.97 -10.42 -7.87
N LEU A 211 0.21 -9.36 -7.66
CA LEU A 211 -0.25 -8.97 -6.33
C LEU A 211 -1.53 -9.70 -5.91
N VAL A 212 -2.39 -10.06 -6.86
CA VAL A 212 -3.57 -10.90 -6.63
C VAL A 212 -3.16 -12.37 -6.69
N THR A 213 -2.67 -12.88 -5.57
CA THR A 213 -2.08 -14.22 -5.50
C THR A 213 -3.11 -15.33 -5.28
N HIS A 214 -4.24 -15.04 -4.65
CA HIS A 214 -5.25 -16.04 -4.34
C HIS A 214 -6.63 -15.63 -4.86
N ARG A 215 -7.37 -16.61 -5.39
CA ARG A 215 -8.72 -16.45 -5.95
C ARG A 215 -9.60 -17.53 -5.35
N PHE A 216 -10.68 -17.11 -4.72
CA PHE A 216 -11.64 -18.00 -4.07
C PHE A 216 -13.01 -17.84 -4.69
N LYS A 217 -13.80 -18.90 -4.69
CA LYS A 217 -15.24 -18.79 -4.96
C LYS A 217 -15.94 -18.20 -3.75
N LEU A 218 -17.16 -17.69 -3.95
CA LEU A 218 -17.98 -17.23 -2.83
C LEU A 218 -18.32 -18.38 -1.86
N ASP A 219 -18.49 -19.61 -2.37
CA ASP A 219 -18.77 -20.78 -1.53
C ASP A 219 -17.58 -21.17 -0.62
N ASP A 220 -16.36 -20.79 -1.01
CA ASP A 220 -15.13 -21.06 -0.26
C ASP A 220 -14.75 -19.91 0.69
N ILE A 221 -15.72 -19.07 1.08
CA ILE A 221 -15.47 -17.85 1.84
C ILE A 221 -14.76 -18.12 3.17
N GLN A 222 -15.10 -19.20 3.88
CA GLN A 222 -14.45 -19.55 5.14
C GLN A 222 -12.96 -19.79 4.93
N ALA A 223 -12.61 -20.63 3.95
CA ALA A 223 -11.22 -20.94 3.61
C ALA A 223 -10.46 -19.68 3.14
N ALA A 224 -11.14 -18.78 2.43
CA ALA A 224 -10.55 -17.50 2.01
C ALA A 224 -10.14 -16.62 3.20
N PHE A 225 -11.01 -16.52 4.22
CA PHE A 225 -10.71 -15.74 5.42
C PHE A 225 -9.67 -16.42 6.32
N GLU A 226 -9.73 -17.74 6.48
CA GLU A 226 -8.70 -18.49 7.23
C GLU A 226 -7.32 -18.33 6.59
N MET A 227 -7.21 -18.42 5.26
CA MET A 227 -5.97 -18.15 4.53
C MET A 227 -5.49 -16.71 4.72
N ALA A 228 -6.41 -15.73 4.70
CA ALA A 228 -6.07 -14.33 4.87
C ALA A 228 -5.58 -14.01 6.30
N GLU A 229 -6.10 -14.69 7.32
CA GLU A 229 -5.72 -14.53 8.72
C GLU A 229 -4.39 -15.24 9.05
N GLN A 230 -4.27 -16.51 8.64
CA GLN A 230 -3.07 -17.30 8.88
C GLN A 230 -1.88 -16.79 8.06
N GLY A 231 -2.18 -16.16 6.91
CA GLY A 231 -1.18 -15.97 5.86
C GLY A 231 -0.71 -17.31 5.31
N GLY A 232 0.36 -17.27 4.53
CA GLY A 232 0.95 -18.45 3.91
C GLY A 232 2.03 -18.06 2.92
N VAL A 233 2.83 -19.05 2.50
CA VAL A 233 3.85 -18.86 1.46
C VAL A 233 3.21 -18.27 0.21
N GLY A 234 3.74 -17.14 -0.28
CA GLY A 234 3.20 -16.43 -1.44
C GLY A 234 1.87 -15.69 -1.25
N TYR A 235 1.32 -15.57 -0.03
CA TYR A 235 0.09 -14.79 0.18
C TYR A 235 0.36 -13.27 0.22
N ILE A 236 -0.28 -12.52 -0.68
CA ILE A 236 -0.26 -11.05 -0.76
C ILE A 236 -1.67 -10.49 -0.74
N LYS A 237 -2.53 -10.94 -1.67
CA LYS A 237 -3.93 -10.52 -1.74
C LYS A 237 -4.81 -11.64 -2.27
N GLY A 238 -5.78 -12.03 -1.45
CA GLY A 238 -6.92 -12.85 -1.86
C GLY A 238 -8.04 -11.98 -2.44
N ILE A 239 -8.73 -12.51 -3.45
CA ILE A 239 -10.00 -11.98 -3.96
C ILE A 239 -11.06 -13.07 -3.99
N ILE A 240 -12.31 -12.68 -3.82
CA ILE A 240 -13.48 -13.55 -3.98
C ILE A 240 -14.11 -13.24 -5.34
N LEU A 241 -14.27 -14.27 -6.14
CA LEU A 241 -14.94 -14.24 -7.43
C LEU A 241 -16.31 -14.90 -7.27
N PRO A 242 -17.38 -14.10 -7.06
CA PRO A 242 -18.71 -14.67 -6.99
C PRO A 242 -19.11 -15.12 -8.39
N GLU A 243 -19.06 -16.43 -8.64
CA GLU A 243 -19.57 -17.01 -9.87
C GLU A 243 -21.09 -16.81 -9.91
N VAL A 244 -21.58 -16.19 -10.99
CA VAL A 244 -22.99 -16.17 -11.31
C VAL A 244 -23.15 -17.15 -12.46
N SER A 245 -23.78 -18.30 -12.23
CA SER A 245 -24.20 -19.19 -13.31
C SER A 245 -25.08 -18.37 -14.26
N ARG A 246 -24.57 -18.06 -15.45
CA ARG A 246 -25.36 -17.47 -16.53
C ARG A 246 -26.13 -18.56 -17.27
#